data_AF-A0A973F3L1-F1
#
_entry.id   AF-A0A973F3L1-F1
#
_cell.length_a   1.000
_cell.length_b   1.000
_cell.length_c   1.000
_cell.angle_alpha   90.00
_cell.angle_beta   90.00
_cell.angle_gamma   90.00
#
_symmetry.space_group_name_H-M   'P 1'
#
loop_
_entity.id
_entity.type
_entity.pdbx_description
1 polymer ?
#
loop_
_entity_poly.entity_id
_entity_poly.type
_entity_poly.pdbx_seq_one_letter_code
_entity_poly.pdbx_strand_id
1 'polypeptide(L)' 'MTKINPKRIKELQKLLKEQTGNDYTVEEAQESGIAIIRFMIAKERHKQQVQHEAKN' A
#
# COMPACT_ATOMS: atom_id res chain seq x y z
N MET A 1 10.04 -1.76 15.69
CA MET A 1 8.99 -2.03 14.69
C MET A 1 7.67 -1.50 15.20
N THR A 2 7.10 -0.50 14.55
CA THR A 2 5.77 0.03 14.88
C THR A 2 4.75 -1.02 14.47
N LYS A 3 4.24 -1.80 15.43
CA LYS A 3 3.20 -2.81 15.15
C LYS A 3 1.96 -2.09 14.63
N ILE A 4 1.58 -2.36 13.38
CA ILE A 4 0.30 -1.88 12.83
C ILE A 4 -0.82 -2.39 13.73
N ASN A 5 -1.78 -1.53 14.06
CA ASN A 5 -2.93 -1.89 14.90
C ASN A 5 -3.62 -3.15 14.31
N PRO A 6 -3.83 -4.22 15.11
CA PRO A 6 -4.45 -5.45 14.64
C PRO A 6 -5.80 -5.27 13.94
N LYS A 7 -6.59 -4.26 14.35
CA LYS A 7 -7.86 -3.92 13.67
C LYS A 7 -7.64 -3.46 12.23
N ARG A 8 -6.60 -2.66 11.99
CA ARG A 8 -6.23 -2.17 10.65
C ARG A 8 -5.69 -3.29 9.77
N ILE A 9 -4.98 -4.25 10.34
CA ILE A 9 -4.53 -5.45 9.61
C ILE A 9 -5.73 -6.26 9.15
N LYS A 10 -6.74 -6.48 10.00
CA LYS A 10 -7.97 -7.18 9.61
C LYS A 10 -8.74 -6.46 8.51
N GLU A 11 -8.83 -5.13 8.58
CA GLU A 11 -9.42 -4.31 7.51
C GLU A 11 -8.65 -4.49 6.19
N LEU A 12 -7.32 -4.52 6.24
CA LEU A 12 -6.48 -4.76 5.07
C LEU A 12 -6.62 -6.17 4.52
N GLN A 13 -6.65 -7.21 5.37
CA GLN A 13 -6.91 -8.60 4.94
C GLN A 13 -8.25 -8.72 4.21
N LYS A 14 -9.30 -8.09 4.76
CA LYS A 14 -10.62 -8.07 4.12
C LYS A 14 -10.57 -7.39 2.75
N LEU A 15 -9.92 -6.22 2.66
CA LEU A 15 -9.78 -5.50 1.39
C LEU A 15 -9.00 -6.32 0.36
N LEU A 16 -7.88 -6.93 0.76
CA LEU A 16 -7.08 -7.78 -0.13
C LEU A 16 -7.90 -8.98 -0.65
N LYS A 17 -8.66 -9.64 0.24
CA LYS A 17 -9.57 -10.72 -0.15
C LYS A 17 -10.64 -10.28 -1.13
N GLU A 18 -11.27 -9.14 -0.90
CA GLU A 18 -12.30 -8.59 -1.80
C GLU A 18 -11.75 -8.28 -3.19
N GLN A 19 -10.48 -7.87 -3.30
CA GLN A 19 -9.86 -7.50 -4.58
C GLN A 19 -9.22 -8.68 -5.32
N THR A 20 -8.69 -9.68 -4.61
CA THR A 20 -7.93 -10.78 -5.23
C THR A 20 -8.61 -12.14 -5.11
N GLY A 21 -9.64 -12.26 -4.27
CA GLY A 21 -10.30 -13.53 -3.96
C GLY A 21 -9.52 -14.43 -3.00
N ASN A 22 -8.33 -14.03 -2.56
CA ASN A 22 -7.44 -14.86 -1.73
C ASN A 22 -7.54 -14.50 -0.25
N ASP A 23 -7.38 -15.51 0.62
CA ASP A 23 -7.16 -15.28 2.04
C ASP A 23 -5.70 -14.92 2.30
N TYR A 24 -5.47 -13.95 3.18
CA TYR A 24 -4.15 -13.46 3.54
C TYR A 24 -3.93 -13.65 5.04
N THR A 25 -2.76 -14.14 5.41
CA THR A 25 -2.26 -14.14 6.79
C THR A 25 -1.99 -12.70 7.27
N VAL A 26 -1.71 -12.56 8.56
CA VAL A 26 -1.39 -11.24 9.16
C VAL A 26 -0.09 -10.71 8.55
N GLU A 27 0.91 -11.57 8.40
CA GLU A 27 2.22 -11.28 7.83
C GLU A 27 2.09 -10.84 6.37
N GLU A 28 1.39 -11.62 5.54
CA GLU A 28 1.20 -11.29 4.12
C GLU A 28 0.44 -9.97 3.93
N ALA A 29 -0.57 -9.69 4.77
CA ALA A 29 -1.28 -8.42 4.74
C ALA A 29 -0.37 -7.26 5.13
N GLN A 30 0.50 -7.43 6.14
CA GLN A 30 1.48 -6.40 6.52
C GLN A 30 2.48 -6.12 5.39
N GLU A 31 3.03 -7.17 4.78
CA GLU A 31 3.96 -7.04 3.65
C GLU A 31 3.30 -6.33 2.46
N SER A 32 2.07 -6.72 2.13
CA SER A 32 1.26 -6.07 1.09
C SER A 32 1.02 -4.60 1.41
N GLY A 33 0.67 -4.28 2.66
CA GLY A 33 0.48 -2.90 3.11
C GLY A 33 1.74 -2.04 2.93
N ILE A 34 2.91 -2.57 3.25
CA ILE A 34 4.20 -1.89 3.04
C ILE A 34 4.46 -1.68 1.54
N ALA A 35 4.21 -2.69 0.71
CA ALA A 35 4.39 -2.61 -0.73
C ALA A 35 3.48 -1.54 -1.37
N ILE A 36 2.21 -1.48 -0.95
CA ILE A 36 1.24 -0.46 -1.40
C ILE A 36 1.73 0.94 -1.02
N ILE A 37 2.19 1.15 0.21
CA ILE A 37 2.71 2.45 0.66
C ILE A 37 3.93 2.86 -0.17
N ARG A 38 4.88 1.95 -0.41
CA ARG A 38 6.06 2.21 -1.25
C ARG A 38 5.66 2.62 -2.66
N PHE A 39 4.69 1.93 -3.25
CA PHE A 39 4.16 2.28 -4.56
C PHE A 39 3.51 3.66 -4.58
N MET A 40 2.67 3.99 -3.59
CA MET A 40 2.04 5.31 -3.50
C MET A 40 3.07 6.45 -3.41
N ILE A 41 4.14 6.25 -2.61
CA ILE A 41 5.24 7.23 -2.51
C ILE A 41 5.94 7.39 -3.86
N ALA A 42 6.27 6.29 -4.55
CA ALA A 42 6.91 6.33 -5.86
C ALA A 42 6.04 7.02 -6.91
N LYS A 43 4.74 6.72 -6.93
CA LYS A 43 3.75 7.35 -7.82
C LYS A 43 3.68 8.86 -7.61
N GLU A 44 3.64 9.33 -6.37
CA GLU A 44 3.57 10.76 -6.08
C GLU A 44 4.87 11.49 -6.46
N ARG A 45 6.03 10.87 -6.21
CA ARG A 45 7.32 11.40 -6.68
C ARG A 45 7.37 11.54 -8.20
N HIS A 46 6.92 10.51 -8.92
CA HIS A 46 6.87 10.55 -10.38
C HIS A 46 5.95 11.67 -10.89
N LYS A 47 4.77 11.83 -10.28
CA LYS A 47 3.84 12.93 -10.61
C LYS A 47 4.50 14.31 -10.44
N GLN A 48 5.25 14.51 -9.36
CA GLN A 48 5.97 15.77 -9.12
C GLN A 48 7.06 16.02 -10.16
N GLN A 49 7.80 14.99 -10.58
CA GLN A 49 8.82 15.10 -11.63
C GLN A 49 8.21 15.51 -12.96
N VAL A 50 7.16 14.79 -13.40
CA VAL A 50 6.46 15.10 -14.68
C VAL A 50 5.87 16.51 -14.65
N GLN A 51 5.31 16.95 -13.52
CA GLN A 51 4.79 18.32 -13.38
C GLN A 51 5.88 19.41 -13.39
N HIS A 52 7.10 19.09 -12.94
CA HIS A 52 8.23 20.01 -12.98
C HIS A 52 8.81 20.11 -14.40
N GLU A 53 8.90 18.97 -15.11
CA GLU A 53 9.35 18.92 -16.52
C GLU A 53 8.37 19.63 -17.47
N ALA A 54 7.06 19.56 -17.23
CA ALA A 54 6.05 20.23 -18.05
C ALA A 54 5.99 21.77 -17.88
N LYS A 55 6.72 22.33 -16.91
CA LYS A 55 6.74 23.77 -16.60
C LYS A 55 8.03 24.47 -17.02
N ASN A 56 9.02 23.72 -17.51
CA ASN A 56 10.29 24.22 -18.05
C ASN A 56 10.30 24.08 -19.58
#